data_AF-M0R1M5-F1
#
_entry.id   AF-M0R1M5-F1
#
_cell.length_a   1.000
_cell.length_b   1.000
_cell.length_c   1.000
_cell.angle_alpha   90.00
_cell.angle_beta   90.00
_cell.angle_gamma   90.00
#
_symmetry.space_group_name_H-M   'P 1'
#
loop_
_entity.id
_entity.type
_entity.pdbx_description
1 polymer ?
#
loop_
_entity_poly.entity_id
_entity_poly.type
_entity_poly.pdbx_seq_one_letter_code
_entity_poly.pdbx_strand_id
1 'polypeptide(L)'
;TATAVAHCKRGNGLIKVNGRPLEMIEPRTLQYKLLEPVLLLGKERFAGVDIRVRVKGGGHVAQIYAIRQSISKALVAYYQKCECG
;
A
#
# COMPACT_ATOMS: atom_id res chain seq x y z
N THR A 1 -2.81 -1.51 -19.08
CA THR A 1 -3.32 -0.80 -17.89
C THR A 1 -3.13 -1.66 -16.64
N ALA A 2 -2.69 -1.11 -15.51
CA ALA A 2 -2.50 -1.83 -14.24
C ALA A 2 -3.55 -1.41 -13.21
N THR A 3 -4.13 -2.37 -12.50
CA THR A 3 -5.15 -2.13 -11.47
C THR A 3 -4.70 -2.74 -10.15
N ALA A 4 -4.69 -1.92 -9.09
CA ALA A 4 -4.38 -2.34 -7.73
C ALA A 4 -5.55 -2.05 -6.79
N VAL A 5 -5.94 -3.06 -6.02
CA VAL A 5 -7.01 -2.97 -5.01
C VAL A 5 -6.38 -3.23 -3.64
N ALA A 6 -6.56 -2.31 -2.71
CA ALA A 6 -6.01 -2.38 -1.37
C ALA A 6 -7.13 -2.53 -0.34
N HIS A 7 -6.99 -3.51 0.54
CA HIS A 7 -7.83 -3.70 1.71
C HIS A 7 -7.04 -3.32 2.95
N CYS A 8 -7.53 -2.31 3.67
CA CYS A 8 -6.95 -1.84 4.93
C CYS A 8 -7.86 -2.27 6.09
N LYS A 9 -7.27 -2.77 7.17
CA LYS A 9 -7.97 -3.15 8.40
C LYS A 9 -7.07 -2.87 9.61
N ARG A 10 -7.64 -2.88 10.81
CA ARG A 10 -6.84 -2.84 12.05
C ARG A 10 -5.86 -4.01 12.11
N GLY A 11 -4.63 -3.74 12.54
CA GLY A 11 -3.54 -4.71 12.51
C GLY A 11 -2.25 -4.18 13.15
N ASN A 12 -1.12 -4.76 12.76
CA ASN A 12 0.19 -4.54 13.38
C ASN A 12 1.22 -4.00 12.38
N GLY A 13 0.78 -3.28 11.33
CA GLY A 13 1.68 -2.69 10.34
C GLY A 13 2.09 -3.60 9.20
N LEU A 14 1.35 -4.70 8.95
CA LEU A 14 1.70 -5.63 7.89
C LEU A 14 1.25 -5.12 6.51
N ILE A 15 2.20 -4.93 5.59
CA ILE A 15 1.89 -4.58 4.19
C ILE A 15 2.28 -5.73 3.26
N LYS A 16 1.29 -6.30 2.57
CA LYS A 16 1.47 -7.39 1.60
C LYS A 16 0.91 -7.04 0.24
N VAL A 17 1.63 -7.39 -0.81
CA VAL A 17 1.20 -7.25 -2.21
C VAL A 17 1.20 -8.64 -2.85
N ASN A 18 0.06 -9.08 -3.38
CA ASN A 18 -0.12 -10.41 -3.97
C ASN A 18 0.35 -11.56 -3.06
N GLY A 19 0.21 -11.40 -1.73
CA GLY A 19 0.60 -12.39 -0.73
C GLY A 19 2.05 -12.33 -0.28
N ARG A 20 2.89 -11.50 -0.92
CA ARG A 20 4.30 -11.31 -0.57
C ARG A 20 4.51 -9.99 0.19
N PRO A 21 5.51 -9.87 1.08
CA PRO A 21 5.89 -8.60 1.68
C PRO A 21 6.19 -7.52 0.64
N LEU A 22 5.89 -6.25 0.97
CA LEU A 22 6.13 -5.10 0.08
C LEU A 22 7.59 -5.02 -0.41
N GLU A 23 8.54 -5.45 0.41
CA GLU A 23 9.97 -5.42 0.14
C GLU A 23 10.42 -6.41 -0.95
N MET A 24 9.61 -7.42 -1.24
CA MET A 24 9.90 -8.43 -2.26
C MET A 24 9.36 -8.06 -3.64
N ILE A 25 8.87 -6.83 -3.83
CA ILE A 25 8.33 -6.38 -5.11
C ILE A 25 9.46 -5.91 -6.03
N GLU A 26 9.40 -6.40 -7.27
CA GLU A 26 10.33 -6.04 -8.33
C GLU A 26 9.76 -4.96 -9.27
N PRO A 27 10.63 -4.18 -9.93
CA PRO A 27 12.08 -4.13 -9.77
C PRO A 27 12.53 -3.40 -8.49
N ARG A 28 13.61 -3.88 -7.87
CA ARG A 28 14.19 -3.30 -6.65
C ARG A 28 14.62 -1.83 -6.82
N THR A 29 15.00 -1.43 -8.03
CA THR A 29 15.37 -0.05 -8.34
C THR A 29 14.26 0.95 -8.06
N LEU A 30 12.99 0.52 -8.10
CA LEU A 30 11.83 1.37 -7.86
C LEU A 30 11.18 1.14 -6.48
N GLN A 31 11.79 0.29 -5.64
CA GLN A 31 11.28 -0.05 -4.31
C GLN A 31 11.08 1.18 -3.42
N TYR A 32 11.94 2.19 -3.55
CA TYR A 32 11.82 3.44 -2.81
C TYR A 32 10.51 4.20 -3.12
N LYS A 33 9.95 4.05 -4.34
CA LYS A 33 8.65 4.64 -4.71
C LYS A 33 7.48 4.00 -3.96
N LEU A 34 7.60 2.72 -3.58
CA LEU A 34 6.59 2.02 -2.78
C LEU A 34 6.62 2.44 -1.31
N LEU A 35 7.76 2.91 -0.80
CA LEU A 35 7.94 3.37 0.57
C LEU A 35 7.52 4.84 0.78
N GLU A 36 7.43 5.62 -0.29
CA GLU A 36 7.04 7.02 -0.26
C GLU A 36 5.73 7.29 0.54
N PRO A 37 4.65 6.50 0.41
CA PRO A 37 3.45 6.68 1.24
C PRO A 37 3.71 6.55 2.74
N VAL A 38 4.61 5.64 3.13
CA VAL A 38 4.97 5.39 4.54
C VAL A 38 5.82 6.53 5.08
N LEU A 39 6.75 7.04 4.27
CA LEU A 39 7.59 8.18 4.64
C LEU A 39 6.79 9.49 4.73
N LEU A 40 5.84 9.71 3.81
CA LEU A 40 5.04 10.94 3.77
C LEU A 40 3.96 10.98 4.85
N LEU A 41 3.27 9.87 5.11
CA LEU A 41 2.13 9.83 6.03
C LEU A 41 2.53 9.45 7.47
N GLY A 42 3.80 9.09 7.69
CA GLY A 42 4.34 8.70 8.99
C GLY A 42 4.14 7.22 9.31
N LYS A 43 5.20 6.57 9.83
CA LYS A 43 5.21 5.13 10.14
C LYS A 43 4.18 4.75 11.22
N GLU A 44 3.91 5.66 12.14
CA GLU A 44 2.97 5.50 13.24
C GLU A 44 1.54 5.23 12.77
N ARG A 45 1.12 5.85 11.66
CA ARG A 45 -0.21 5.62 11.07
C ARG A 45 -0.32 4.24 10.43
N PHE A 46 0.79 3.66 10.00
CA PHE A 46 0.80 2.30 9.47
C PHE A 46 0.87 1.25 10.57
N ALA A 47 1.50 1.55 11.72
CA ALA A 47 1.67 0.59 12.81
C ALA A 47 0.34 0.00 13.34
N GLY A 48 -0.76 0.76 13.27
CA GLY A 48 -2.09 0.33 13.71
C GLY A 48 -2.94 -0.43 12.67
N VAL A 49 -2.43 -0.63 11.44
CA VAL A 49 -3.20 -1.20 10.34
C VAL A 49 -2.43 -2.25 9.54
N ASP A 50 -3.15 -3.25 9.04
CA ASP A 50 -2.65 -4.18 8.04
C ASP A 50 -3.24 -3.84 6.67
N ILE A 51 -2.39 -3.81 5.63
CA ILE A 51 -2.78 -3.50 4.26
C ILE A 51 -2.45 -4.69 3.36
N ARG A 52 -3.48 -5.23 2.68
CA ARG A 52 -3.33 -6.26 1.66
C ARG A 52 -3.71 -5.70 0.29
N VAL A 53 -2.75 -5.71 -0.62
CA VAL A 53 -2.91 -5.22 -1.99
C VAL A 53 -2.95 -6.40 -2.97
N ARG A 54 -3.90 -6.37 -3.90
CA ARG A 54 -3.94 -7.24 -5.08
C ARG A 54 -3.73 -6.38 -6.31
N VAL A 55 -2.74 -6.73 -7.12
CA VAL A 55 -2.44 -6.01 -8.37
C VAL A 55 -2.47 -6.97 -9.56
N LYS A 56 -3.07 -6.53 -10.67
CA LYS A 56 -3.15 -7.28 -11.94
C LYS A 56 -3.02 -6.34 -13.13
N GLY A 57 -2.52 -6.88 -14.26
CA GLY A 57 -2.35 -6.16 -15.52
C GLY A 57 -1.18 -5.17 -15.52
N GLY A 58 -0.86 -4.64 -16.71
CA GLY A 58 0.24 -3.70 -16.94
C GLY A 58 1.64 -4.29 -16.70
N GLY A 59 2.68 -3.49 -16.99
CA GLY A 59 4.08 -3.85 -16.73
C GLY A 59 4.53 -3.48 -15.31
N HIS A 60 5.73 -3.90 -14.92
CA HIS A 60 6.24 -3.74 -13.56
C HIS A 60 6.18 -2.29 -13.04
N VAL A 61 6.58 -1.32 -13.88
CA VAL A 61 6.55 0.10 -13.52
C VAL A 61 5.11 0.57 -13.24
N ALA A 62 4.17 0.27 -14.14
CA ALA A 62 2.77 0.66 -13.97
C ALA A 62 2.15 0.05 -12.71
N GLN A 63 2.50 -1.20 -12.39
CA GLN A 63 2.04 -1.86 -11.17
C GLN A 63 2.58 -1.18 -9.91
N ILE A 64 3.84 -0.75 -9.89
CA ILE A 64 4.42 -0.02 -8.75
C ILE A 64 3.65 1.26 -8.45
N TYR A 65 3.36 2.06 -9.48
CA TYR A 65 2.58 3.28 -9.30
C TYR A 65 1.14 3.00 -8.86
N ALA A 66 0.51 1.94 -9.38
CA ALA A 66 -0.81 1.51 -8.95
C ALA A 66 -0.82 1.07 -7.47
N ILE A 67 0.16 0.27 -7.05
CA ILE A 67 0.32 -0.18 -5.65
C ILE A 67 0.51 1.04 -4.74
N ARG A 68 1.46 1.91 -5.05
CA ARG A 68 1.73 3.14 -4.31
C ARG A 68 0.45 3.93 -4.10
N GLN A 69 -0.31 4.19 -5.17
CA GLN A 69 -1.53 4.96 -5.11
C GLN A 69 -2.62 4.26 -4.28
N SER A 70 -2.74 2.94 -4.41
CA SER A 70 -3.74 2.15 -3.66
C SER A 70 -3.48 2.16 -2.15
N ILE A 71 -2.21 2.09 -1.72
CA ILE A 71 -1.82 2.13 -0.30
C ILE A 71 -2.20 3.48 0.31
N SER A 72 -1.84 4.59 -0.35
CA SER A 72 -2.20 5.94 0.12
C SER A 72 -3.71 6.12 0.24
N LYS A 73 -4.47 5.72 -0.79
CA LYS A 73 -5.94 5.83 -0.79
C LYS A 73 -6.57 5.00 0.34
N ALA A 74 -6.09 3.77 0.54
CA ALA A 74 -6.65 2.88 1.54
C ALA A 74 -6.41 3.38 2.97
N LEU A 75 -5.24 3.98 3.25
CA LEU A 75 -4.95 4.55 4.56
C LEU A 75 -5.85 5.74 4.86
N VAL A 76 -5.96 6.69 3.92
CA VAL A 76 -6.82 7.87 4.07
C VAL A 76 -8.28 7.46 4.28
N ALA A 77 -8.78 6.53 3.46
CA ALA A 77 -10.15 6.04 3.58
C ALA A 77 -10.42 5.30 4.90
N TYR A 78 -9.41 4.66 5.49
CA TYR A 78 -9.54 4.00 6.79
C TYR A 78 -9.72 5.02 7.91
N TYR A 79 -8.86 6.05 7.96
CA TYR A 79 -8.95 7.08 9.01
C TYR A 79 -10.18 7.98 8.84
N GLN A 80 -10.57 8.33 7.62
CA GLN A 80 -11.80 9.08 7.36
C GLN A 80 -13.07 8.35 7.83
N LYS A 81 -13.08 7.00 7.79
CA LYS A 81 -14.21 6.21 8.30
C LYS A 81 -14.21 6.06 9.82
N CYS A 82 -13.04 6.11 10.46
CA CYS A 82 -12.91 5.97 11.90
C CYS A 82 -13.07 7.29 12.67
N GLU A 83 -13.00 8.46 12.03
CA GLU A 83 -13.24 9.78 12.65
C GLU A 83 -14.72 10.17 12.80
N CYS A 84 -15.62 9.20 12.99
CA CYS A 84 -16.99 9.45 13.45
C CYS A 84 -17.20 8.82 14.83
N GLY A 85 -16.49 9.37 15.82
CA GLY A 85 -16.61 9.06 17.24
C GLY A 85 -16.33 10.32 18.05
#